data_AF-A0A538GE29-F1
#
_entry.id   AF-A0A538GE29-F1
#
_cell.length_a   1.000
_cell.length_b   1.000
_cell.length_c   1.000
_cell.angle_alpha   90.00
_cell.angle_beta   90.00
_cell.angle_gamma   90.00
#
_symmetry.space_group_name_H-M   'P 1'
#
loop_
_entity.id
_entity.type
_entity.pdbx_description
1 polymer ?
#
loop_
_entity_poly.entity_id
_entity_poly.type
_entity_poly.pdbx_seq_one_letter_code
_entity_poly.pdbx_strand_id
1 'polypeptide(L)' 'DVTQLGDVLVGTAQGRESDEQVTAFDSTGLAIQDLAIALAAMERADALDLAVIDL' A
#
# COMPACT_ATOMS: atom_id res chain seq x y z
N ASP A 1 7.44 -7.27 -20.04
CA ASP A 1 6.36 -6.29 -19.90
C ASP A 1 6.38 -5.77 -18.47
N VAL A 2 5.96 -4.53 -18.23
CA VAL A 2 5.92 -3.93 -16.88
C VAL A 2 4.46 -3.61 -16.56
N THR A 3 3.92 -4.28 -15.55
CA THR A 3 2.53 -4.14 -15.12
C THR A 3 2.47 -3.24 -13.89
N GLN A 4 1.55 -2.26 -13.87
CA GLN A 4 1.34 -1.44 -12.68
C GLN A 4 0.75 -2.29 -11.55
N LEU A 5 1.28 -2.16 -10.35
CA LEU A 5 0.73 -2.87 -9.18
C LEU A 5 -0.75 -2.52 -8.96
N GLY A 6 -1.14 -1.27 -9.24
CA GLY A 6 -2.53 -0.83 -9.15
C GLY A 6 -3.49 -1.65 -10.02
N ASP A 7 -3.10 -1.97 -11.26
CA ASP A 7 -3.94 -2.74 -12.18
C ASP A 7 -4.14 -4.19 -11.70
N VAL A 8 -3.13 -4.78 -11.08
CA VAL A 8 -3.25 -6.10 -10.45
C VAL A 8 -4.20 -6.04 -9.25
N LEU A 9 -4.08 -5.00 -8.40
CA LEU A 9 -4.91 -4.84 -7.21
C LEU A 9 -6.39 -4.62 -7.54
N VAL A 10 -6.71 -3.93 -8.63
CA VAL A 10 -8.10 -3.70 -9.07
C VAL A 10 -8.61 -4.76 -10.05
N GLY A 11 -7.79 -5.77 -10.37
CA GLY A 11 -8.17 -6.91 -11.23
C GLY A 11 -8.23 -6.60 -12.73
N THR A 12 -7.67 -5.47 -13.17
CA THR A 12 -7.58 -5.11 -14.61
C THR A 12 -6.35 -5.72 -15.28
N ALA A 13 -5.39 -6.25 -14.51
CA ALA A 13 -4.25 -7.02 -15.00
C ALA A 13 -4.02 -8.29 -14.15
N GLN A 14 -3.37 -9.30 -14.75
CA GLN A 14 -3.01 -10.53 -14.04
C GLN A 14 -1.76 -10.31 -13.18
N GLY A 15 -1.75 -10.93 -12.00
CA GLY A 15 -0.60 -10.98 -11.10
C GLY A 15 0.30 -12.19 -11.36
N ARG A 16 0.93 -12.72 -10.31
CA ARG A 16 1.68 -13.98 -10.37
C ARG A 16 0.71 -15.15 -10.55
N GLU A 17 0.96 -16.01 -11.52
CA GLU A 17 0.04 -17.10 -11.92
C GLU A 17 0.55 -18.50 -11.60
N SER A 18 1.84 -18.69 -11.33
CA SER A 18 2.40 -19.99 -10.95
C SER A 18 3.54 -19.90 -9.93
N ASP A 19 3.90 -21.03 -9.34
CA ASP A 19 4.94 -21.10 -8.32
C ASP A 19 6.36 -20.96 -8.89
N GLU A 20 6.54 -21.31 -10.16
CA GLU A 20 7.81 -21.20 -10.90
C GLU A 20 8.10 -19.76 -11.33
N GLN A 21 7.09 -18.88 -11.34
CA GLN A 21 7.26 -17.48 -11.69
C GLN A 21 7.93 -16.69 -10.57
N VAL A 22 8.97 -15.93 -10.94
CA VAL A 22 9.63 -14.94 -10.10
C VAL A 22 9.22 -13.54 -10.57
N THR A 23 8.73 -12.72 -9.64
CA THR A 23 8.32 -11.33 -9.91
C THR A 23 9.19 -10.36 -9.12
N ALA A 24 9.57 -9.25 -9.73
CA ALA A 24 10.22 -8.13 -9.06
C ALA A 24 9.27 -6.94 -9.02
N PHE A 25 9.19 -6.28 -7.87
CA PHE A 25 8.48 -5.03 -7.70
C PHE A 25 9.51 -3.93 -7.46
N ASP A 26 9.47 -2.89 -8.29
CA ASP A 26 10.26 -1.68 -8.13
C ASP A 26 9.32 -0.52 -7.80
N SER A 27 9.56 0.12 -6.66
CA SER A 27 8.74 1.22 -6.14
C SER A 27 9.56 2.48 -6.09
N THR A 28 9.02 3.56 -6.67
CA THR A 28 9.59 4.90 -6.53
C THR A 28 9.19 5.58 -5.22
N GLY A 29 8.20 5.04 -4.50
CA GLY A 29 7.57 5.68 -3.34
C GLY A 29 6.71 6.88 -3.75
N LEU A 30 5.39 6.79 -3.56
CA LEU A 30 4.47 7.87 -3.89
C LEU A 30 3.89 8.50 -2.62
N ALA A 31 3.95 9.83 -2.51
CA ALA A 31 3.42 10.56 -1.35
C ALA A 31 1.94 10.27 -1.05
N ILE A 32 1.16 9.85 -2.05
CA ILE A 32 -0.24 9.44 -1.86
C ILE A 32 -0.37 8.17 -0.99
N GLN A 33 0.62 7.26 -1.05
CA GLN A 33 0.63 6.04 -0.25
C GLN A 33 0.86 6.38 1.22
N ASP A 34 1.78 7.30 1.51
CA ASP A 34 2.02 7.80 2.86
C ASP A 34 0.78 8.49 3.44
N LEU A 35 0.13 9.34 2.63
CA LEU A 35 -1.10 10.00 3.03
C LEU A 35 -2.23 9.01 3.32
N ALA A 36 -2.41 7.98 2.48
CA ALA A 36 -3.42 6.96 2.69
C ALA A 36 -3.20 6.19 4.01
N ILE A 37 -1.94 5.87 4.34
CA ILE A 37 -1.57 5.24 5.61
C ILE A 37 -1.87 6.18 6.78
N ALA A 38 -1.48 7.46 6.69
CA ALA A 38 -1.71 8.44 7.75
C ALA A 38 -3.21 8.61 8.04
N LEU A 39 -4.04 8.72 7.00
CA LEU A 39 -5.49 8.78 7.15
C LEU A 39 -6.05 7.53 7.82
N ALA A 40 -5.66 6.34 7.35
CA ALA A 40 -6.10 5.08 7.95
C ALA A 40 -5.69 4.97 9.43
N ALA A 41 -4.47 5.40 9.78
CA ALA A 41 -4.01 5.42 11.17
C ALA A 41 -4.82 6.40 12.03
N MET A 42 -5.05 7.62 11.53
CA MET A 42 -5.83 8.64 12.24
C MET A 42 -7.29 8.22 12.46
N GLU A 43 -7.93 7.57 11.49
CA GLU A 43 -9.29 7.06 11.65
C GLU A 43 -9.41 5.96 12.73
N ARG A 44 -8.32 5.32 13.15
CA ARG A 44 -8.30 4.29 14.21
C ARG A 44 -7.60 4.78 15.47
N ALA A 45 -7.17 6.04 15.51
CA ALA A 45 -6.42 6.59 16.63
C ALA A 45 -7.22 6.48 17.94
N ASP A 46 -8.51 6.81 17.92
CA ASP A 46 -9.39 6.77 19.11
C ASP A 46 -9.68 5.36 19.63
N ALA A 47 -9.43 4.32 18.82
CA ALA A 47 -9.60 2.93 19.24
C ALA A 47 -8.40 2.41 20.07
N LEU A 48 -7.34 3.21 20.17
CA LEU A 48 -6.10 2.89 20.86
C LEU A 48 -5.85 3.96 21.93
N ASP A 49 -5.34 3.56 23.10
CA ASP A 49 -4.93 4.50 24.15
C ASP A 49 -3.55 5.10 23.80
N LEU A 50 -3.53 5.97 22.78
CA LEU A 50 -2.30 6.56 22.24
C LEU A 50 -1.88 7.78 23.06
N ALA A 51 -0.58 7.90 23.30
CA ALA A 51 -0.01 9.09 23.91
C ALA A 51 -0.06 10.28 22.94
N VAL A 52 -0.63 11.40 23.40
CA VAL A 52 -0.64 12.68 22.67
C VAL A 52 0.50 13.55 23.20
N ILE A 53 1.33 14.05 22.29
CA ILE A 53 2.42 14.98 22.60
C ILE A 53 2.00 16.36 22.12
N ASP A 54 2.04 17.36 23.01
CA ASP A 54 1.89 18.76 22.64
C ASP A 54 3.17 19.22 21.92
N LEU A 55 3.02 19.73 20.70
CA LEU A 55 4.12 20.21 19.84
C LEU A 55 4.23 21.73 19.85
#